data_AF-A0A9P4R7A8-F1
#
_entry.id   AF-A0A9P4R7A8-F1
#
_cell.length_a   1.000
_cell.length_b   1.000
_cell.length_c   1.000
_cell.angle_alpha   90.00
_cell.angle_beta   90.00
_cell.angle_gamma   90.00
#
_symmetry.space_group_name_H-M   'P 1'
#
loop_
_entity.id
_entity.type
_entity.pdbx_description
1 polymer ?
#
loop_
_entity_poly.entity_id
_entity_poly.type
_entity_poly.pdbx_seq_one_letter_code
_entity_poly.pdbx_strand_id
1 'polypeptide(L)'
;IALRYAGLWPVVSKKTVCPIGTIADPNEAAIEAWDEKDNKALVMILSSVHTDLTMFVATCDTSPAAWDHLASRFDRNTGNTSILLFRSLTNLRYKDGDDLRVHLDGFH
;
A
#
# COMPACT_ATOMS: atom_id res chain seq x y z
N ILE A 1 -6.27 2.18 10.74
CA ILE A 1 -7.04 2.79 11.86
C ILE A 1 -7.02 4.32 11.81
N ALA A 2 -5.86 4.95 11.62
CA ALA A 2 -5.73 6.42 11.64
C ALA A 2 -6.59 7.17 10.59
N LEU A 3 -6.62 6.70 9.34
CA LEU A 3 -7.46 7.30 8.27
C LEU A 3 -8.98 7.23 8.53
N ARG A 4 -9.44 6.24 9.32
CA ARG A 4 -10.85 6.11 9.71
C ARG A 4 -11.23 7.10 10.80
N TYR A 5 -10.35 7.30 11.79
CA TYR A 5 -10.55 8.31 12.84
C TYR A 5 -10.51 9.73 12.29
N ALA A 6 -9.68 9.98 11.27
CA ALA A 6 -9.61 11.29 10.62
C ALA A 6 -10.80 11.59 9.68
N GLY A 7 -11.72 10.65 9.46
CA GLY A 7 -12.81 10.81 8.50
C GLY A 7 -12.37 10.89 7.04
N LEU A 8 -11.11 10.56 6.74
CA LEU A 8 -10.48 10.65 5.41
C LEU A 8 -10.61 9.35 4.60
N TRP A 9 -10.95 8.25 5.27
CA TRP A 9 -11.17 6.95 4.64
C TRP A 9 -12.15 6.94 3.45
N PRO A 10 -13.28 7.70 3.45
CA PRO A 10 -14.19 7.75 2.30
C PRO A 10 -13.54 8.29 1.02
N VAL A 11 -12.57 9.20 1.13
CA VAL A 11 -11.83 9.75 -0.01
C VAL A 11 -10.87 8.71 -0.56
N VAL A 12 -10.03 8.14 0.32
CA VAL A 12 -9.02 7.12 -0.03
C VAL A 12 -9.65 5.84 -0.62
N SER A 13 -10.82 5.43 -0.13
CA SER A 13 -11.55 4.24 -0.62
C SER A 13 -12.37 4.49 -1.89
N LYS A 14 -12.24 5.67 -2.52
CA LYS A 14 -13.03 6.10 -3.69
C LYS A 14 -14.55 6.12 -3.46
N LYS A 15 -14.98 6.13 -2.19
CA LYS A 15 -16.40 6.24 -1.84
C LYS A 15 -16.94 7.65 -2.11
N THR A 16 -16.08 8.65 -2.00
CA THR A 16 -16.36 10.04 -2.42
C THR A 16 -15.65 10.31 -3.74
N VAL A 17 -16.39 10.23 -4.84
CA VAL A 17 -15.85 10.52 -6.18
C VAL A 17 -15.61 12.03 -6.30
N CYS A 18 -14.50 12.41 -6.93
CA CYS A 18 -14.18 13.81 -7.20
C CYS A 18 -15.35 14.47 -7.97
N PRO A 19 -15.86 15.63 -7.54
CA PRO A 19 -17.03 16.26 -8.14
C PRO A 19 -16.83 16.69 -9.61
N ILE A 20 -15.59 16.70 -10.11
CA ILE A 20 -15.23 17.00 -11.52
C ILE A 20 -15.99 16.11 -12.53
N GLY A 21 -16.43 14.91 -12.14
CA GLY A 21 -17.17 13.99 -13.01
C GLY A 21 -18.70 14.11 -12.98
N THR A 22 -19.28 14.98 -12.14
CA THR A 22 -20.75 15.07 -11.98
C THR A 22 -21.25 16.32 -12.70
N ILE A 23 -22.07 16.12 -13.73
CA ILE A 23 -22.60 17.11 -14.70
C ILE A 23 -23.46 18.23 -14.06
N ALA A 24 -23.59 18.29 -12.73
CA ALA A 24 -24.35 19.31 -12.02
C ALA A 24 -23.38 20.26 -11.30
N ASP A 25 -23.08 21.38 -11.96
CA ASP A 25 -22.32 22.55 -11.48
C ASP A 25 -21.02 22.25 -10.69
N PRO A 26 -19.83 22.50 -11.27
CA PRO A 26 -18.59 22.44 -10.51
C PRO A 26 -18.58 23.62 -9.54
N ASN A 27 -19.18 23.41 -8.36
CA ASN A 27 -19.04 24.33 -7.25
C ASN A 27 -17.56 24.29 -6.88
N GLU A 28 -16.77 25.30 -7.29
CA GLU A 28 -15.31 25.34 -7.11
C GLU A 28 -14.92 25.06 -5.64
N ALA A 29 -15.74 25.55 -4.70
CA ALA A 29 -15.60 25.28 -3.27
C ALA A 29 -15.72 23.79 -2.88
N ALA A 30 -16.50 23.00 -3.62
CA ALA A 30 -16.63 21.56 -3.39
C ALA A 30 -15.45 20.76 -3.97
N ILE A 31 -14.84 21.26 -5.05
CA ILE A 31 -13.60 20.69 -5.61
C ILE A 31 -12.44 20.97 -4.66
N GLU A 32 -12.28 22.22 -4.22
CA GLU A 32 -11.23 22.63 -3.29
C GLU A 32 -11.34 21.89 -1.94
N ALA A 33 -12.55 21.76 -1.39
CA ALA A 33 -12.76 20.99 -0.16
C ALA A 33 -12.50 19.48 -0.31
N TRP A 34 -12.55 18.94 -1.54
CA TRP A 34 -12.15 17.57 -1.83
C TRP A 34 -10.64 17.46 -1.96
N ASP A 35 -9.99 18.39 -2.68
CA ASP A 35 -8.54 18.44 -2.84
C ASP A 35 -7.81 18.65 -1.51
N GLU A 36 -8.35 19.47 -0.61
CA GLU A 36 -7.81 19.62 0.75
C GLU A 36 -7.82 18.30 1.54
N LYS A 37 -8.92 17.54 1.42
CA LYS A 37 -9.05 16.25 2.09
C LYS A 37 -8.16 15.19 1.44
N ASP A 38 -8.00 15.23 0.13
CA ASP A 38 -7.12 14.32 -0.60
C ASP A 38 -5.66 14.57 -0.23
N ASN A 39 -5.21 15.82 -0.26
CA ASN A 39 -3.88 16.23 0.16
C ASN A 39 -3.60 15.84 1.62
N LYS A 40 -4.55 16.07 2.52
CA LYS A 40 -4.41 15.68 3.93
C LYS A 40 -4.30 14.16 4.08
N ALA A 41 -5.06 13.40 3.29
CA ALA A 41 -4.97 11.95 3.30
C ALA A 41 -3.62 11.46 2.73
N LEU A 42 -3.11 12.07 1.67
CA LEU A 42 -1.83 11.74 1.06
C LEU A 42 -0.68 11.99 2.03
N VAL A 43 -0.63 13.15 2.69
CA VAL A 43 0.38 13.46 3.73
C VAL A 43 0.29 12.48 4.90
N MET A 44 -0.91 12.08 5.28
CA MET A 44 -1.11 11.09 6.35
C MET A 44 -0.61 9.70 5.93
N ILE A 45 -0.84 9.29 4.68
CA ILE A 45 -0.29 8.04 4.14
C ILE A 45 1.24 8.14 4.14
N LEU A 46 1.80 9.24 3.61
CA LEU A 46 3.24 9.47 3.50
C LEU A 46 3.96 9.42 4.86
N SER A 47 3.36 10.01 5.90
CA SER A 47 3.91 10.01 7.26
C SER A 47 3.76 8.66 7.99
N SER A 48 2.86 7.80 7.53
CA SER A 48 2.63 6.47 8.11
C SER A 48 3.44 5.35 7.46
N VAL A 49 4.12 5.64 6.35
CA VAL A 49 4.81 4.68 5.49
C VAL A 49 6.33 4.77 5.67
N HIS A 50 7.03 3.64 5.59
CA HIS A 50 8.49 3.59 5.71
C HIS A 50 9.19 4.40 4.61
N THR A 51 10.38 4.94 4.90
CA THR A 51 11.15 5.84 4.01
C THR A 51 11.36 5.28 2.60
N ASP A 52 11.53 3.97 2.48
CA ASP A 52 11.76 3.28 1.19
C ASP A 52 10.52 3.29 0.29
N LEU A 53 9.34 3.44 0.91
CA LEU A 53 8.04 3.46 0.24
C LEU A 53 7.54 4.90 0.04
N THR A 54 8.12 5.87 0.75
CA THR A 54 7.80 7.30 0.65
C THR A 54 7.97 7.83 -0.77
N MET A 55 9.05 7.45 -1.47
CA MET A 55 9.27 7.88 -2.85
C MET A 55 8.17 7.38 -3.79
N PHE A 56 7.69 6.14 -3.59
CA PHE A 56 6.62 5.56 -4.41
C PHE A 56 5.25 6.17 -4.11
N VAL A 57 4.99 6.53 -2.86
CA VAL A 57 3.74 7.22 -2.47
C VAL A 57 3.75 8.67 -2.97
N ALA A 58 4.89 9.35 -2.93
CA ALA A 58 5.04 10.73 -3.39
C ALA A 58 4.88 10.89 -4.91
N THR A 59 5.10 9.83 -5.69
CA THR A 59 4.88 9.84 -7.15
C THR A 59 3.41 9.69 -7.56
N CYS A 60 2.49 9.47 -6.62
CA CYS A 60 1.08 9.33 -6.92
C CYS A 60 0.36 10.68 -6.79
N ASP A 61 -0.45 11.04 -7.80
CA ASP A 61 -1.14 12.33 -7.85
C ASP A 61 -2.31 12.45 -6.86
N THR A 62 -2.89 11.33 -6.44
CA THR A 62 -4.07 11.32 -5.55
C THR A 62 -3.95 10.28 -4.45
N SER A 63 -4.58 10.55 -3.30
CA SER A 63 -4.59 9.61 -2.16
C SER A 63 -5.16 8.22 -2.48
N PRO A 64 -6.20 8.05 -3.35
CA PRO A 64 -6.70 6.74 -3.72
C PRO A 64 -5.73 5.99 -4.64
N ALA A 65 -5.02 6.69 -5.53
CA ALA A 65 -4.01 6.08 -6.38
C ALA A 65 -2.83 5.55 -5.55
N ALA A 66 -2.38 6.33 -4.56
CA ALA A 66 -1.37 5.90 -3.61
C ALA A 66 -1.81 4.65 -2.83
N TRP A 67 -3.07 4.62 -2.37
CA TRP A 67 -3.62 3.49 -1.64
C TRP A 67 -3.77 2.23 -2.50
N ASP A 68 -4.26 2.36 -3.73
CA ASP A 68 -4.35 1.25 -4.68
C ASP A 68 -2.96 0.68 -5.01
N HIS A 69 -1.97 1.55 -5.15
CA HIS A 69 -0.60 1.11 -5.43
C HIS A 69 -0.01 0.32 -4.26
N LEU A 70 -0.19 0.81 -3.03
CA LEU A 70 0.16 0.08 -1.81
C LEU A 70 -0.59 -1.25 -1.73
N ALA A 71 -1.90 -1.25 -1.93
CA ALA A 71 -2.71 -2.46 -1.94
C ALA A 71 -2.20 -3.45 -3.00
N SER A 72 -1.96 -3.01 -4.23
CA SER A 72 -1.48 -3.89 -5.30
C SER A 72 -0.12 -4.53 -5.00
N ARG A 73 0.76 -3.84 -4.26
CA ARG A 73 2.10 -4.32 -3.91
C ARG A 73 2.07 -5.32 -2.75
N PHE A 74 1.23 -5.07 -1.75
CA PHE A 74 1.17 -5.91 -0.54
C PHE A 74 0.13 -7.04 -0.63
N ASP A 75 -0.97 -6.83 -1.36
CA ASP A 75 -2.03 -7.83 -1.55
C ASP A 75 -1.64 -8.92 -2.56
N ARG A 76 -0.65 -8.66 -3.43
CA ARG A 76 -0.21 -9.59 -4.47
C ARG A 76 0.60 -10.80 -4.01
N ASN A 77 0.80 -11.02 -2.71
CA ASN A 77 1.86 -11.94 -2.28
C ASN A 77 1.52 -13.02 -1.25
N THR A 78 0.29 -13.54 -1.24
CA THR A 78 -0.02 -14.70 -0.39
C THR A 78 0.13 -16.04 -1.12
N GLY A 79 -0.21 -16.12 -2.42
CA GLY A 79 -0.15 -17.37 -3.19
C GLY A 79 1.23 -17.72 -3.75
N ASN A 80 1.86 -16.80 -4.48
CA ASN A 80 3.17 -17.07 -5.11
C ASN A 80 4.31 -17.13 -4.09
N THR A 81 4.27 -16.30 -3.05
CA THR A 81 5.26 -16.40 -1.95
C THR A 81 5.05 -17.60 -1.07
N SER A 82 3.82 -18.06 -0.81
CA SER A 82 3.65 -19.35 -0.13
C SER A 82 4.18 -20.51 -0.94
N ILE A 83 4.01 -20.51 -2.27
CA ILE A 83 4.60 -21.53 -3.16
C ILE A 83 6.14 -21.43 -3.18
N LEU A 84 6.70 -20.21 -3.21
CA LEU A 84 8.15 -20.00 -3.18
C LEU A 84 8.75 -20.41 -1.82
N LEU A 85 8.12 -20.04 -0.71
CA LEU A 85 8.50 -20.46 0.63
C LEU A 85 8.35 -21.97 0.81
N PHE A 86 7.27 -22.56 0.31
CA PHE A 86 7.06 -24.01 0.33
C PHE A 86 8.13 -24.72 -0.49
N ARG A 87 8.46 -24.23 -1.69
CA ARG A 87 9.56 -24.76 -2.51
C ARG A 87 10.91 -24.62 -1.81
N SER A 88 11.19 -23.48 -1.20
CA SER A 88 12.41 -23.24 -0.42
C SER A 88 12.51 -24.24 0.74
N LEU A 89 11.41 -24.44 1.47
CA LEU A 89 11.32 -25.38 2.58
C LEU A 89 11.47 -26.85 2.13
N THR A 90 10.87 -27.24 1.00
CA THR A 90 11.02 -28.61 0.46
C THR A 90 12.38 -28.86 -0.19
N ASN A 91 13.04 -27.81 -0.70
CA ASN A 91 14.38 -27.89 -1.28
C ASN A 91 15.48 -27.79 -0.21
N LEU A 92 15.16 -27.33 1.01
CA LEU A 92 15.98 -27.49 2.21
C LEU A 92 15.98 -28.98 2.64
N ARG A 93 16.60 -29.85 1.85
CA ARG A 93 17.02 -31.16 2.31
C ARG A 93 18.39 -31.01 2.95
N TYR A 94 18.42 -31.09 4.28
CA TYR A 94 19.66 -31.25 5.04
C TYR A 94 20.42 -32.46 4.49
N LYS A 95 21.67 -32.22 4.07
CA LYS A 95 22.58 -33.29 3.66
C LYS A 95 23.41 -33.66 4.89
N ASP A 96 23.45 -34.95 5.21
CA ASP A 96 24.22 -35.45 6.34
C ASP A 96 25.69 -35.05 6.17
N GLY A 97 26.18 -34.19 7.08
CA GLY A 97 27.54 -33.65 7.07
C GLY A 97 27.64 -32.11 7.07
N ASP A 98 26.56 -31.38 6.77
CA ASP A 98 26.56 -29.91 6.82
C ASP A 98 26.28 -29.36 8.23
N ASP A 99 26.94 -28.26 8.61
CA ASP A 99 26.69 -27.57 9.88
C ASP A 99 25.29 -26.92 9.86
N LEU A 100 24.46 -27.27 10.85
CA LEU A 100 23.10 -26.75 11.05
C LEU A 100 23.02 -25.23 11.02
N ARG A 101 24.06 -24.53 11.50
CA ARG A 101 24.07 -23.05 11.51
C ARG A 101 24.19 -22.46 10.11
N VAL A 102 25.05 -23.03 9.27
CA VAL A 102 25.23 -22.62 7.87
C VAL A 102 23.98 -22.95 7.04
N HIS A 103 23.29 -24.03 7.37
CA HIS A 103 22.04 -24.43 6.73
C HIS A 103 20.88 -23.48 7.05
N LEU A 104 20.86 -22.91 8.26
CA LEU A 104 19.83 -21.95 8.70
C LEU A 104 20.10 -20.52 8.22
N ASP A 105 21.37 -20.10 8.10
CA ASP A 105 21.72 -18.76 7.59
C ASP A 105 21.37 -18.54 6.12
N GLY A 106 21.22 -19.62 5.32
CA GLY A 106 20.76 -19.55 3.92
C GLY A 106 19.26 -19.30 3.74
N PHE A 107 18.49 -19.20 4.83
CA PHE A 107 17.03 -19.00 4.82
C PHE A 107 16.61 -17.52 4.94
N HIS A 108 17.55 -16.58 4.88
CA HIS A 108 17.30 -15.14 5.05
C HIS A 108 16.98 -14.37 3.76
#